data_AF-A0A0G0H5V8-F1
#
_entry.id   AF-A0A0G0H5V8-F1
#
_cell.length_a   1.000
_cell.length_b   1.000
_cell.length_c   1.000
_cell.angle_alpha   90.00
_cell.angle_beta   90.00
_cell.angle_gamma   90.00
#
_symmetry.space_group_name_H-M   'P 1'
#
loop_
_entity.id
_entity.type
_entity.pdbx_description
1 polymer ?
#
loop_
_entity_poly.entity_id
_entity_poly.type
_entity_poly.pdbx_seq_one_letter_code
_entity_poly.pdbx_strand_id
1 'polypeptide(L)'
;MAKIGIAFPDFITTEKINRRRAPSDFLRNAGNRPRVLLAILIIFCGVLIFRLFSLQIIEGRYFRSLANSNRVKTVIIHAPRGVVTDRWGQVLVRNVPGFRKVISGKTKLLSKEEALAEIAKGEKGLEIDSLRFYPYKESLAHVLGYIGQIDPQELKNPSYSGYLGGDLIGKFGIEKEYENFLRGIDGRELIEINNTGEEIRKLGKSDPISGRNIN
;
A
#
# COMPACT_ATOMS: atom_id res chain seq x y z
N MET A 1 38.39 28.50 44.37
CA MET A 1 37.80 29.83 44.12
C MET A 1 38.39 30.38 42.83
N ALA A 2 37.53 30.67 41.86
CA ALA A 2 37.84 30.59 40.44
C ALA A 2 38.61 31.81 39.90
N LYS A 3 39.78 31.54 39.30
CA LYS A 3 40.38 32.37 38.26
C LYS A 3 39.55 32.20 37.00
N ILE A 4 38.82 33.24 36.59
CA ILE A 4 38.26 33.31 35.24
C ILE A 4 39.35 33.88 34.33
N GLY A 5 39.66 33.11 33.30
CA GLY A 5 40.83 33.27 32.46
C GLY A 5 40.77 34.46 31.51
N ILE A 6 41.96 34.75 31.00
CA ILE A 6 42.29 35.66 29.91
C ILE A 6 41.49 35.25 28.67
N ALA A 7 40.46 36.01 28.35
CA ALA A 7 39.86 36.04 27.03
C ALA A 7 39.37 37.47 26.80
N PHE A 8 39.88 38.07 25.73
CA PHE A 8 39.68 39.44 25.24
C PHE A 8 40.77 40.45 25.64
N PRO A 9 41.67 40.82 24.69
CA PRO A 9 42.62 41.91 24.89
C PRO A 9 41.91 43.26 24.84
N ASP A 10 42.27 44.12 25.80
CA ASP A 10 41.98 45.55 25.84
C ASP A 10 42.64 46.28 24.65
N PHE A 11 42.08 46.12 23.46
CA PHE A 11 42.25 47.11 22.40
C PHE A 11 41.09 48.09 22.49
N ILE A 12 41.14 48.93 23.52
CA ILE A 12 40.47 50.22 23.49
C ILE A 12 41.20 51.03 22.43
N THR A 13 40.86 50.84 21.16
CA THR A 13 40.97 51.93 20.20
C THR A 13 40.03 53.00 20.71
N THR A 14 40.62 54.06 21.25
CA THR A 14 39.99 55.34 21.56
C THR A 14 39.56 56.01 20.26
N GLU A 15 38.70 55.35 19.49
CA GLU A 15 37.96 56.03 18.46
C GLU A 15 36.94 56.89 19.20
N LYS A 16 37.20 58.20 19.27
CA LYS A 16 36.17 59.19 19.58
C LYS A 16 35.05 58.93 18.58
N ILE A 17 34.05 58.16 18.98
CA ILE A 17 32.78 58.04 18.26
C ILE A 17 32.24 59.45 18.27
N ASN A 18 32.56 60.17 17.21
CA ASN A 18 31.99 61.45 16.91
C ASN A 18 30.51 61.12 16.72
N ARG A 19 29.71 61.31 17.79
CA ARG A 19 28.26 61.22 17.72
C ARG A 19 27.82 62.38 16.83
N ARG A 20 28.04 62.24 15.52
CA ARG A 20 27.23 62.90 14.52
C ARG A 20 25.83 62.46 14.90
N ARG A 21 25.07 63.38 15.49
CA ARG A 21 23.64 63.18 15.71
C ARG A 21 23.14 62.59 14.41
N ALA A 22 22.62 61.36 14.46
CA ALA A 22 21.98 60.76 13.29
C ALA A 22 21.04 61.85 12.75
N PRO A 23 21.15 62.25 11.48
CA PRO A 23 20.35 63.35 10.97
C PRO A 23 18.90 62.96 11.21
N SER A 24 18.25 63.64 12.16
CA SER A 24 16.83 63.45 12.49
C SER A 24 15.92 63.77 11.30
N ASP A 25 16.53 64.26 10.22
CA ASP A 25 15.88 64.67 8.99
C ASP A 25 15.68 63.53 7.98
N PHE A 26 16.23 62.32 8.20
CA PHE A 26 15.86 61.17 7.35
C PHE A 26 14.39 60.76 7.54
N LEU A 27 13.82 61.05 8.71
CA LEU A 27 12.39 60.85 9.00
C LEU A 27 11.51 62.06 8.64
N ARG A 28 12.07 63.17 8.16
CA ARG A 28 11.31 64.41 7.91
C ARG A 28 10.82 64.59 6.48
N ASN A 29 11.36 63.84 5.51
CA ASN A 29 10.94 63.92 4.11
C ASN A 29 10.74 62.56 3.43
N ALA A 30 10.29 61.56 4.19
CA ALA A 30 9.50 60.52 3.59
C ALA A 30 8.07 61.07 3.44
N GLY A 31 7.80 61.79 2.33
CA GLY A 31 6.44 62.08 1.90
C GLY A 31 5.62 60.79 1.79
N ASN A 32 4.34 60.82 1.41
CA ASN A 32 3.41 59.67 1.51
C ASN A 32 3.84 58.32 0.85
N ARG A 33 5.00 58.25 0.18
CA ARG A 33 5.59 57.08 -0.49
C ARG A 33 5.69 55.79 0.36
N PRO A 34 6.23 55.75 1.61
CA PRO A 34 6.26 54.51 2.38
C PRO A 34 4.86 54.11 2.86
N ARG A 35 3.95 55.08 3.04
CA ARG A 35 2.53 54.79 3.37
C ARG A 35 1.81 54.18 2.17
N VAL A 36 2.10 54.65 0.95
CA VAL A 36 1.55 54.08 -0.29
C VAL A 36 2.08 52.67 -0.52
N LEU A 37 3.38 52.43 -0.32
CA LEU A 37 3.95 51.09 -0.44
C LEU A 37 3.38 50.11 0.61
N LEU A 38 3.21 50.57 1.85
CA LEU A 38 2.57 49.78 2.90
C LEU A 38 1.10 49.47 2.56
N ALA A 39 0.36 50.44 2.03
CA ALA A 39 -1.02 50.24 1.60
C ALA A 39 -1.12 49.21 0.47
N ILE A 40 -0.23 49.27 -0.53
CA ILE A 40 -0.15 48.28 -1.62
C ILE A 40 0.14 46.88 -1.06
N LEU A 41 1.09 46.76 -0.14
CA LEU A 41 1.43 45.48 0.50
C LEU A 41 0.24 44.91 1.28
N ILE A 42 -0.47 45.74 2.05
CA ILE A 42 -1.66 45.32 2.82
C ILE A 42 -2.77 44.86 1.87
N ILE A 43 -3.01 45.59 0.77
CA ILE A 43 -3.99 45.21 -0.24
C ILE A 43 -3.61 43.88 -0.89
N PHE A 44 -2.34 43.69 -1.25
CA PHE A 44 -1.84 42.45 -1.83
C PHE A 44 -2.01 41.26 -0.86
N CYS A 45 -1.60 41.41 0.40
CA CYS A 45 -1.83 40.42 1.44
C CYS A 45 -3.33 40.15 1.64
N GLY A 46 -4.18 41.18 1.58
CA GLY A 46 -5.63 41.06 1.66
C GLY A 46 -6.21 40.20 0.53
N VAL A 47 -5.75 40.39 -0.71
CA VAL A 47 -6.16 39.58 -1.87
C VAL A 47 -5.73 38.12 -1.68
N LEU A 48 -4.52 37.87 -1.19
CA LEU A 48 -4.05 36.50 -0.90
C LEU A 48 -4.86 35.84 0.21
N ILE A 49 -5.13 36.57 1.31
CA ILE A 49 -5.95 36.08 2.43
C ILE A 49 -7.38 35.79 1.95
N PHE A 50 -7.97 36.67 1.13
CA PHE A 50 -9.29 36.45 0.55
C PHE A 50 -9.30 35.24 -0.40
N ARG A 51 -8.26 35.06 -1.22
CA ARG A 51 -8.13 33.89 -2.10
C ARG A 51 -8.01 32.59 -1.30
N LEU A 52 -7.21 32.60 -0.23
CA LEU A 52 -7.07 31.47 0.69
C LEU A 52 -8.37 31.19 1.43
N PHE A 53 -9.06 32.22 1.92
CA PHE A 53 -10.37 32.12 2.55
C PHE A 53 -11.39 31.51 1.60
N SER A 54 -11.40 31.96 0.33
CA SER A 54 -12.26 31.41 -0.71
C SER A 54 -11.99 29.91 -0.92
N LEU A 55 -10.71 29.52 -1.06
CA LEU A 55 -10.31 28.11 -1.23
C LEU A 55 -10.64 27.26 0.01
N GLN A 56 -10.47 27.80 1.22
CA GLN A 56 -10.64 27.04 2.47
C GLN A 56 -12.09 26.95 2.95
N ILE A 57 -12.92 27.98 2.72
CA ILE A 57 -14.30 28.05 3.24
C ILE A 57 -15.35 27.73 2.18
N ILE A 58 -15.17 28.19 0.93
CA ILE A 58 -16.14 27.94 -0.14
C ILE A 58 -15.89 26.56 -0.75
N GLU A 59 -14.65 26.24 -1.11
CA GLU A 59 -14.28 24.98 -1.77
C GLU A 59 -13.72 23.92 -0.81
N GLY A 60 -13.50 24.26 0.46
CA GLY A 60 -12.88 23.36 1.43
C GLY A 60 -13.66 22.05 1.62
N ARG A 61 -14.98 22.08 1.51
CA ARG A 61 -15.81 20.86 1.59
C ARG A 61 -15.67 19.97 0.35
N TYR A 62 -15.50 20.55 -0.83
CA TYR A 62 -15.40 19.85 -2.11
C TYR A 62 -14.04 19.15 -2.28
N PHE A 63 -12.93 19.80 -1.94
CA PHE A 63 -11.62 19.15 -1.99
C PHE A 63 -11.41 18.17 -0.84
N ARG A 64 -12.01 18.41 0.32
CA ARG A 64 -11.97 17.47 1.45
C ARG A 64 -12.73 16.18 1.14
N SER A 65 -13.82 16.23 0.36
CA SER A 65 -14.50 15.00 -0.07
C SER A 65 -13.68 14.25 -1.12
N LEU A 66 -13.12 14.89 -2.14
CA LEU A 66 -12.24 14.23 -3.12
C LEU A 66 -11.00 13.59 -2.47
N ALA A 67 -10.37 14.26 -1.50
CA ALA A 67 -9.21 13.74 -0.78
C ALA A 67 -9.56 12.61 0.21
N ASN A 68 -10.73 12.68 0.86
CA ASN A 68 -11.17 11.65 1.79
C ASN A 68 -11.77 10.41 1.10
N SER A 69 -12.21 10.52 -0.17
CA SER A 69 -13.10 9.53 -0.78
C SER A 69 -12.44 8.52 -1.70
N ASN A 70 -11.18 8.71 -2.09
CA ASN A 70 -10.49 7.77 -2.98
C ASN A 70 -9.31 7.13 -2.26
N ARG A 71 -9.39 5.82 -2.04
CA ARG A 71 -8.28 5.02 -1.50
C ARG A 71 -7.80 4.05 -2.58
N VAL A 72 -6.49 3.90 -2.71
CA VAL A 72 -5.92 2.82 -3.54
C VAL A 72 -5.88 1.54 -2.70
N LYS A 73 -6.43 0.47 -3.25
CA LYS A 73 -6.37 -0.88 -2.68
C LYS A 73 -5.63 -1.78 -3.67
N THR A 74 -4.63 -2.50 -3.15
CA THR A 74 -3.95 -3.57 -3.88
C THR A 74 -4.70 -4.87 -3.62
N VAL A 75 -5.22 -5.49 -4.66
CA VAL A 75 -5.79 -6.84 -4.62
C VAL A 75 -4.76 -7.80 -5.16
N ILE A 76 -4.44 -8.85 -4.39
CA ILE A 76 -3.52 -9.90 -4.82
C ILE A 76 -4.29 -10.88 -5.68
N ILE A 77 -3.76 -11.18 -6.87
CA ILE A 77 -4.31 -12.22 -7.74
C ILE A 77 -3.39 -13.44 -7.57
N HIS A 78 -3.84 -14.42 -6.80
CA HIS A 78 -3.05 -15.62 -6.52
C HIS A 78 -2.71 -16.37 -7.80
N ALA A 79 -1.43 -16.72 -7.94
CA ALA A 79 -0.96 -17.50 -9.05
C ALA A 79 -1.29 -18.99 -8.86
N PRO A 80 -1.66 -19.70 -9.92
CA PRO A 80 -1.80 -21.15 -9.85
C PRO A 80 -0.42 -21.79 -9.58
N ARG A 81 -0.40 -22.75 -8.65
CA ARG A 81 0.79 -23.57 -8.40
C ARG A 81 1.05 -24.55 -9.55
N GLY A 82 2.31 -24.95 -9.71
CA GLY A 82 2.71 -25.99 -10.66
C GLY A 82 1.99 -27.32 -10.42
N VAL A 83 1.69 -28.04 -11.49
CA VAL A 83 1.11 -29.39 -11.47
C VAL A 83 2.24 -30.40 -11.24
N VAL A 84 1.97 -31.41 -10.41
CA VAL A 84 2.89 -32.54 -10.21
C VAL A 84 2.36 -33.73 -10.99
N THR A 85 3.19 -34.29 -11.84
CA THR A 85 2.91 -35.48 -12.65
C THR A 85 3.96 -36.56 -12.40
N ASP A 86 3.61 -37.80 -12.69
CA ASP A 86 4.56 -38.91 -12.77
C ASP A 86 5.25 -38.93 -14.15
N ARG A 87 6.25 -39.80 -14.32
CA ARG A 87 7.02 -40.03 -15.55
C ARG A 87 6.17 -40.36 -16.76
N TRP A 88 4.97 -40.93 -16.55
CA TRP A 88 4.01 -41.24 -17.61
C TRP A 88 3.00 -40.10 -17.88
N GLY A 89 3.17 -38.93 -17.25
CA GLY A 89 2.28 -37.77 -17.37
C GLY A 89 0.98 -37.88 -16.57
N GLN A 90 0.84 -38.91 -15.72
CA GLN A 90 -0.34 -39.03 -14.85
C GLN A 90 -0.30 -37.97 -13.75
N VAL A 91 -1.38 -37.23 -13.58
CA VAL A 91 -1.47 -36.13 -12.62
C VAL A 91 -1.54 -36.67 -11.19
N LEU A 92 -0.55 -36.32 -10.38
CA LEU A 92 -0.50 -36.66 -8.96
C LEU A 92 -1.00 -35.52 -8.08
N VAL A 93 -0.79 -34.26 -8.50
CA VAL A 93 -1.35 -33.08 -7.82
C VAL A 93 -1.70 -31.99 -8.82
N ARG A 94 -2.89 -31.41 -8.69
CA ARG A 94 -3.35 -30.30 -9.53
C ARG A 94 -4.15 -29.29 -8.74
N ASN A 95 -4.37 -28.12 -9.33
CA ASN A 95 -5.31 -27.15 -8.78
C ASN A 95 -6.70 -27.33 -9.42
N VAL A 96 -7.74 -27.22 -8.61
CA VAL A 96 -9.14 -27.25 -9.02
C VAL A 96 -9.83 -25.98 -8.52
N PRO A 97 -10.81 -25.42 -9.25
CA PRO A 97 -11.55 -24.27 -8.76
C PRO A 97 -12.37 -24.65 -7.52
N GLY A 98 -12.23 -23.89 -6.45
CA GLY A 98 -13.08 -23.89 -5.27
C GLY A 98 -14.01 -22.69 -5.29
N PHE A 99 -15.26 -22.89 -4.89
CA PHE A 99 -16.28 -21.86 -4.91
C PHE A 99 -16.68 -21.52 -3.49
N ARG A 100 -16.51 -20.28 -3.06
CA ARG A 100 -16.95 -19.82 -1.74
C ARG A 100 -17.97 -18.70 -1.86
N LYS A 101 -18.93 -18.69 -0.94
CA LYS A 101 -19.93 -17.62 -0.80
C LYS A 101 -20.06 -17.26 0.66
N VAL A 102 -20.05 -15.97 0.95
CA VAL A 102 -20.30 -15.45 2.30
C VAL A 102 -21.81 -15.32 2.49
N ILE A 103 -22.38 -16.17 3.35
CA ILE A 103 -23.81 -16.17 3.68
C ILE A 103 -23.92 -15.83 5.17
N SER A 104 -24.60 -14.72 5.48
CA SER A 104 -24.83 -14.26 6.87
C SER A 104 -23.55 -14.19 7.71
N GLY A 105 -22.46 -13.68 7.11
CA GLY A 105 -21.16 -13.53 7.78
C GLY A 105 -20.33 -14.81 7.92
N LYS A 106 -20.79 -15.95 7.37
CA LYS A 106 -20.02 -17.21 7.33
C LYS A 106 -19.67 -17.58 5.90
N THR A 107 -18.41 -17.96 5.67
CA THR A 107 -17.94 -18.47 4.39
C THR A 107 -18.36 -19.93 4.23
N LYS A 108 -19.20 -20.23 3.24
CA LYS A 108 -19.58 -21.60 2.86
C LYS A 108 -18.89 -21.99 1.55
N LEU A 109 -18.26 -23.16 1.53
CA LEU A 109 -17.74 -23.78 0.31
C LEU A 109 -18.89 -24.48 -0.41
N LEU A 110 -19.03 -24.22 -1.71
CA LEU A 110 -20.07 -24.74 -2.59
C LEU A 110 -19.49 -25.84 -3.49
N SER A 111 -20.32 -26.82 -3.85
CA SER A 111 -19.95 -27.77 -4.90
C SER A 111 -19.91 -27.07 -6.26
N LYS A 112 -19.29 -27.73 -7.25
CA LYS A 112 -19.27 -27.22 -8.62
C LYS A 112 -20.69 -27.06 -9.19
N GLU A 113 -21.60 -27.99 -8.92
CA GLU A 113 -22.98 -27.89 -9.40
C GLU A 113 -23.73 -26.71 -8.77
N GLU A 114 -23.61 -26.55 -7.45
CA GLU A 114 -24.22 -25.44 -6.71
C GLU A 114 -23.69 -24.09 -7.22
N ALA A 115 -22.38 -23.97 -7.42
CA ALA A 115 -21.77 -22.75 -7.92
C ALA A 115 -22.25 -22.38 -9.33
N LEU A 116 -22.36 -23.37 -10.23
CA LEU A 116 -22.88 -23.15 -11.59
C LEU A 116 -24.34 -22.66 -11.57
N ALA A 117 -25.17 -23.21 -10.67
CA ALA A 117 -26.55 -22.75 -10.51
C ALA A 117 -26.63 -21.29 -10.05
N GLU A 118 -25.75 -20.88 -9.14
CA GLU A 118 -25.69 -19.49 -8.65
C GLU A 118 -25.18 -18.51 -9.72
N ILE A 119 -24.20 -18.92 -10.52
CA ILE A 119 -23.72 -18.16 -11.68
C ILE A 119 -24.85 -18.00 -12.71
N ALA A 120 -25.61 -19.06 -12.98
CA ALA A 120 -26.73 -19.02 -13.92
C ALA A 120 -27.85 -18.07 -13.47
N LYS A 121 -28.05 -17.91 -12.16
CA LYS A 121 -28.98 -16.92 -11.58
C LYS A 121 -28.47 -15.47 -11.67
N GLY A 122 -27.19 -15.26 -11.99
CA GLY A 122 -26.56 -13.94 -12.01
C GLY A 122 -26.27 -13.37 -10.62
N GLU A 123 -26.21 -14.22 -9.59
CA GLU A 123 -25.94 -13.76 -8.23
C GLU A 123 -24.48 -13.28 -8.10
N LYS A 124 -24.31 -12.06 -7.57
CA LYS A 124 -23.00 -11.48 -7.27
C LYS A 124 -22.54 -11.94 -5.88
N GLY A 125 -21.22 -12.09 -5.70
CA GLY A 125 -20.61 -12.48 -4.42
C GLY A 125 -20.16 -13.94 -4.32
N LEU A 126 -20.14 -14.66 -5.44
CA LEU A 126 -19.41 -15.92 -5.56
C LEU A 126 -17.93 -15.61 -5.79
N GLU A 127 -17.07 -16.07 -4.89
CA GLU A 127 -15.61 -15.98 -5.05
C GLU A 127 -15.08 -17.34 -5.51
N ILE A 128 -14.15 -17.30 -6.47
CA ILE A 128 -13.52 -18.48 -7.04
C ILE A 128 -12.07 -18.47 -6.61
N ASP A 129 -11.68 -19.47 -5.81
CA ASP A 129 -10.30 -19.68 -5.38
C ASP A 129 -9.72 -20.91 -6.07
N SER A 130 -8.39 -21.04 -6.06
CA SER A 130 -7.70 -22.22 -6.54
C SER A 130 -7.39 -23.17 -5.38
N LEU A 131 -8.01 -24.33 -5.34
CA LEU A 131 -7.79 -25.35 -4.31
C LEU A 131 -6.86 -26.45 -4.81
N ARG A 132 -5.97 -26.94 -3.95
CA ARG A 132 -5.05 -28.03 -4.27
C ARG A 132 -5.76 -29.38 -4.13
N PHE A 133 -5.74 -30.19 -5.18
CA PHE A 133 -6.39 -31.50 -5.25
C PHE A 133 -5.38 -32.62 -5.43
N TYR A 134 -5.45 -33.61 -4.54
CA TYR A 134 -4.62 -34.81 -4.50
C TYR A 134 -5.50 -36.02 -4.87
N PRO A 135 -5.42 -36.55 -6.10
CA PRO A 135 -6.24 -37.69 -6.53
C PRO A 135 -5.98 -38.95 -5.69
N TYR A 136 -4.73 -39.19 -5.28
CA TYR A 136 -4.28 -40.41 -4.60
C TYR A 136 -4.12 -40.29 -3.08
N LYS A 137 -4.85 -39.34 -2.46
CA LYS A 137 -4.85 -39.00 -1.02
C LYS A 137 -4.00 -39.92 -0.14
N GLU A 138 -4.55 -41.03 0.35
CA GLU A 138 -3.92 -41.92 1.34
C GLU A 138 -2.70 -42.67 0.81
N SER A 139 -2.73 -43.12 -0.45
CA SER A 139 -1.68 -43.95 -1.04
C SER A 139 -0.37 -43.19 -1.21
N LEU A 140 -0.42 -41.89 -1.50
CA LEU A 140 0.75 -41.06 -1.77
C LEU A 140 0.91 -39.87 -0.82
N ALA A 141 0.09 -39.72 0.22
CA ALA A 141 0.14 -38.59 1.17
C ALA A 141 1.53 -38.37 1.77
N HIS A 142 2.23 -39.44 2.13
CA HIS A 142 3.57 -39.33 2.73
C HIS A 142 4.64 -38.86 1.75
N VAL A 143 4.45 -39.09 0.45
CA VAL A 143 5.41 -38.70 -0.59
C VAL A 143 5.07 -37.32 -1.13
N LEU A 144 3.81 -37.10 -1.51
CA LEU A 144 3.34 -35.82 -2.04
C LEU A 144 3.32 -34.75 -0.96
N GLY A 145 2.88 -35.11 0.25
CA GLY A 145 2.64 -34.17 1.33
C GLY A 145 1.36 -33.38 1.15
N TYR A 146 1.33 -32.21 1.75
CA TYR A 146 0.17 -31.33 1.75
C TYR A 146 0.59 -29.87 1.88
N ILE A 147 -0.35 -28.97 1.57
CA ILE A 147 -0.20 -27.54 1.78
C ILE A 147 -0.88 -27.09 3.08
N GLY A 148 -0.36 -26.06 3.72
CA GLY A 148 -0.95 -25.45 4.91
C GLY A 148 -0.60 -23.97 5.00
N GLN A 149 -1.34 -23.22 5.83
CA GLN A 149 -1.05 -21.81 6.06
C GLN A 149 0.34 -21.63 6.67
N ILE A 150 1.05 -20.60 6.23
CA ILE A 150 2.36 -20.25 6.77
C ILE A 150 2.22 -19.73 8.21
N ASP A 151 3.07 -20.26 9.09
CA ASP A 151 3.09 -19.88 10.49
C ASP A 151 3.96 -18.63 10.72
N PRO A 152 3.67 -17.80 11.74
CA PRO A 152 4.49 -16.62 12.05
C PRO A 152 5.96 -16.93 12.35
N GLN A 153 6.27 -18.16 12.76
CA GLN A 153 7.64 -18.61 12.99
C GLN A 153 8.37 -18.93 11.67
N GLU A 154 7.65 -19.50 10.70
CA GLU A 154 8.20 -19.83 9.38
C GLU A 154 8.47 -18.57 8.56
N LEU A 155 7.65 -17.52 8.71
CA LEU A 155 7.87 -16.21 8.09
C LEU A 155 9.21 -15.56 8.46
N LYS A 156 9.84 -15.98 9.57
CA LYS A 156 11.18 -15.50 9.96
C LYS A 156 12.30 -16.14 9.15
N ASN A 157 12.03 -17.25 8.46
CA ASN A 157 13.02 -17.92 7.63
C ASN A 157 13.23 -17.15 6.32
N PRO A 158 14.48 -16.82 5.93
CA PRO A 158 14.77 -16.14 4.67
C PRO A 158 14.15 -16.79 3.43
N SER A 159 14.00 -18.12 3.41
CA SER A 159 13.37 -18.86 2.31
C SER A 159 11.91 -18.44 2.06
N TYR A 160 11.21 -17.90 3.07
CA TYR A 160 9.82 -17.47 2.98
C TYR A 160 9.65 -15.94 3.02
N SER A 161 10.72 -15.17 2.76
CA SER A 161 10.69 -13.70 2.77
C SER A 161 9.68 -13.07 1.80
N GLY A 162 9.29 -13.79 0.74
CA GLY A 162 8.30 -13.34 -0.24
C GLY A 162 6.85 -13.74 0.07
N TYR A 163 6.56 -14.30 1.24
CA TYR A 163 5.22 -14.74 1.63
C TYR A 163 4.59 -13.76 2.60
N LEU A 164 3.27 -13.71 2.57
CA LEU A 164 2.45 -12.95 3.49
C LEU A 164 1.82 -13.88 4.52
N GLY A 165 1.43 -13.34 5.67
CA GLY A 165 0.67 -14.10 6.66
C GLY A 165 -0.64 -14.60 6.07
N GLY A 166 -0.92 -15.89 6.21
CA GLY A 166 -2.09 -16.55 5.65
C GLY A 166 -1.87 -17.23 4.28
N ASP A 167 -0.73 -17.00 3.63
CA ASP A 167 -0.38 -17.71 2.40
C ASP A 167 -0.25 -19.22 2.64
N LEU A 168 -0.58 -20.02 1.63
CA LEU A 168 -0.42 -21.46 1.68
C LEU A 168 0.98 -21.84 1.20
N ILE A 169 1.66 -22.71 1.95
CA ILE A 169 2.98 -23.29 1.64
C ILE A 169 2.93 -24.82 1.73
N GLY A 170 3.81 -25.50 1.00
CA GLY A 170 4.06 -26.93 1.17
C GLY A 170 4.61 -27.21 2.57
N LYS A 171 3.87 -27.99 3.36
CA LYS A 171 4.26 -28.35 4.74
C LYS A 171 5.02 -29.66 4.82
N PHE A 172 4.86 -30.54 3.84
CA PHE A 172 5.46 -31.87 3.82
C PHE A 172 5.72 -32.38 2.40
N GLY A 173 6.52 -33.45 2.29
CA GLY A 173 6.74 -34.19 1.05
C GLY A 173 7.29 -33.34 -0.10
N ILE A 174 6.93 -33.73 -1.33
CA ILE A 174 7.29 -33.04 -2.57
C ILE A 174 6.77 -31.60 -2.58
N GLU A 175 5.60 -31.32 -2.02
CA GLU A 175 5.05 -29.97 -1.94
C GLU A 175 5.98 -29.02 -1.19
N LYS A 176 6.61 -29.46 -0.09
CA LYS A 176 7.58 -28.65 0.66
C LYS A 176 8.93 -28.55 -0.05
N GLU A 177 9.46 -29.69 -0.51
CA GLU A 177 10.81 -29.75 -1.09
C GLU A 177 10.92 -28.92 -2.37
N TYR A 178 9.87 -28.93 -3.19
CA TYR A 178 9.83 -28.20 -4.46
C TYR A 178 8.98 -26.93 -4.40
N GLU A 179 8.71 -26.41 -3.21
CA GLU A 179 7.90 -25.20 -3.00
C GLU A 179 8.36 -24.02 -3.88
N ASN A 180 9.68 -23.80 -4.00
CA ASN A 180 10.24 -22.73 -4.83
C ASN A 180 9.96 -22.87 -6.33
N PHE A 181 9.75 -24.10 -6.81
CA PHE A 181 9.40 -24.38 -8.21
C PHE A 181 7.89 -24.39 -8.41
N LEU A 182 7.15 -24.98 -7.47
CA LEU A 182 5.70 -25.12 -7.51
C LEU A 182 5.00 -23.78 -7.29
N ARG A 183 5.60 -22.87 -6.53
CA ARG A 183 5.03 -21.55 -6.30
C ARG A 183 5.06 -20.71 -7.56
N GLY A 184 3.90 -20.14 -7.89
CA GLY A 184 3.79 -19.07 -8.88
C GLY A 184 4.12 -17.70 -8.30
N ILE A 185 4.33 -16.73 -9.18
CA ILE A 185 4.50 -15.33 -8.78
C ILE A 185 3.12 -14.68 -8.84
N ASP A 186 2.62 -14.28 -7.68
CA ASP A 186 1.31 -13.65 -7.56
C ASP A 186 1.24 -12.34 -8.35
N GLY A 187 0.13 -12.18 -9.04
CA GLY A 187 -0.25 -10.94 -9.70
C GLY A 187 -0.78 -9.92 -8.70
N ARG A 188 -0.90 -8.68 -9.13
CA ARG A 188 -1.47 -7.60 -8.32
C ARG A 188 -2.35 -6.73 -9.20
N GLU A 189 -3.46 -6.28 -8.63
CA GLU A 189 -4.34 -5.33 -9.25
C GLU A 189 -4.48 -4.12 -8.31
N LEU A 190 -4.18 -2.94 -8.84
CA LEU A 190 -4.36 -1.67 -8.15
C LEU A 190 -5.73 -1.13 -8.54
N ILE A 191 -6.63 -1.08 -7.56
CA ILE A 191 -7.97 -0.52 -7.74
C ILE A 191 -8.12 0.74 -6.90
N GLU A 192 -8.73 1.75 -7.49
CA GLU A 192 -9.21 2.95 -6.81
C GLU A 192 -10.61 2.63 -6.28
N ILE A 193 -10.78 2.67 -4.96
CA ILE A 193 -12.06 2.44 -4.30
C ILE A 193 -12.63 3.75 -3.77
N ASN A 194 -13.96 3.87 -3.81
CA ASN A 194 -14.67 4.99 -3.19
C ASN A 194 -14.81 4.79 -1.66
N ASN A 195 -15.37 5.77 -0.96
CA ASN A 195 -15.62 5.69 0.49
C ASN A 195 -16.67 4.65 0.90
N THR A 196 -17.46 4.12 -0.05
CA THR A 196 -18.40 3.01 0.21
C THR A 196 -17.76 1.64 -0.04
N GLY A 197 -16.52 1.60 -0.53
CA GLY A 197 -15.75 0.38 -0.81
C GLY A 197 -15.96 -0.20 -2.21
N GLU A 198 -16.71 0.49 -3.07
CA GLU A 198 -16.92 0.08 -4.46
C GLU A 198 -15.72 0.48 -5.33
N GLU A 199 -15.44 -0.36 -6.33
CA GLU A 199 -14.35 -0.15 -7.27
C GLU A 199 -14.73 0.96 -8.27
N ILE A 200 -14.00 2.07 -8.26
CA ILE A 200 -14.16 3.17 -9.23
C ILE A 200 -13.42 2.81 -10.52
N ARG A 201 -12.13 2.45 -10.40
CA ARG A 201 -11.24 2.26 -11.55
C ARG A 201 -10.04 1.38 -11.25
N LYS A 202 -9.60 0.60 -12.24
CA LYS A 202 -8.33 -0.14 -12.22
C LYS A 202 -7.19 0.79 -12.65
N LEU A 203 -6.24 1.04 -11.75
CA LEU A 203 -5.06 1.89 -11.97
C LEU A 203 -3.91 1.14 -12.64
N GLY A 204 -3.83 -0.18 -12.41
CA GLY A 204 -2.80 -1.02 -12.99
C GLY A 204 -2.99 -2.48 -12.62
N LYS A 205 -2.45 -3.39 -13.44
CA LYS A 205 -2.53 -4.83 -13.23
C LYS A 205 -1.21 -5.47 -13.63
N SER A 206 -0.72 -6.40 -12.81
CA SER A 206 0.30 -7.37 -13.18
C SER A 206 -0.32 -8.75 -13.14
N ASP A 207 -0.24 -9.48 -14.25
CA ASP A 207 -0.79 -10.83 -14.33
C ASP A 207 0.04 -11.82 -13.49
N PRO A 208 -0.61 -12.81 -12.84
CA PRO A 208 0.09 -13.86 -12.12
C PRO A 208 0.85 -14.78 -13.08
N ILE A 209 2.02 -15.25 -12.64
CA ILE A 209 2.81 -16.23 -13.38
C ILE A 209 2.66 -17.57 -12.68
N SER A 210 2.18 -18.58 -13.40
CA SER A 210 2.05 -19.95 -12.87
C SER A 210 3.38 -20.51 -12.40
N GLY A 211 3.36 -21.29 -11.33
CA GLY A 211 4.50 -22.09 -10.90
C GLY A 211 4.90 -23.13 -11.95
N ARG A 212 6.13 -23.61 -11.87
CA ARG A 212 6.70 -24.63 -12.76
C ARG A 212 6.15 -26.02 -12.39
N ASN A 213 5.79 -26.79 -13.41
CA ASN A 213 5.34 -28.18 -13.24
C ASN A 213 6.53 -29.11 -12.93
N ILE A 214 6.22 -30.22 -12.25
CA ILE A 214 7.17 -31.30 -11.94
C ILE A 214 6.68 -32.58 -12.62
N ASN A 215 7.61 -33.32 -13.23
CA ASN A 215 7.36 -34.57 -13.95
C ASN A 215 8.31 -35.67 -13.47
#